data_AF-A0A2R6FQD5-F1
#
_entry.id   AF-A0A2R6FQD5-F1
#
_cell.length_a   1.000
_cell.length_b   1.000
_cell.length_c   1.000
_cell.angle_alpha   90.00
_cell.angle_beta   90.00
_cell.angle_gamma   90.00
#
_symmetry.space_group_name_H-M   'P 1'
#
loop_
_entity.id
_entity.type
_entity.pdbx_description
1 polymer ?
#
loop_
_entity_poly.entity_id
_entity_poly.type
_entity_poly.pdbx_seq_one_letter_code
_entity_poly.pdbx_strand_id
1 'polypeptide(L)'
;RAVMVAAGGVLMLYFAYGAARDARSDFLVDPPAADGSRATKGSAATDGNGLAAAMGATADGDDTGSTVPGTRGFRKALLLALTNPYQILFWLTVGVGLLRPGTVDVLAVLPVVGADLAGLLVVETGSPALLAGLFCGIVVWIVGFPATLVRVGRRVDAFAPAVAALSAVVLAGFGVAFLWTAATTLA
;
A
#
# COMPACT_ATOMS: atom_id res chain seq x y z
N ARG A 1 -22.96 -16.84 -5.72
CA ARG A 1 -22.32 -16.19 -4.54
C ARG A 1 -21.31 -17.11 -3.86
N ALA A 2 -21.70 -18.32 -3.42
CA ALA A 2 -20.79 -19.22 -2.71
C ALA A 2 -19.57 -19.71 -3.53
N VAL A 3 -19.73 -19.93 -4.85
CA VAL A 3 -18.60 -20.25 -5.74
C VAL A 3 -17.53 -19.13 -5.77
N MET A 4 -17.95 -17.86 -5.79
CA MET A 4 -17.01 -16.73 -5.76
C MET A 4 -16.30 -16.61 -4.40
N VAL A 5 -17.02 -16.88 -3.31
CA VAL A 5 -16.45 -16.89 -1.95
C VAL A 5 -15.42 -18.02 -1.79
N ALA A 6 -15.72 -19.22 -2.30
CA ALA A 6 -14.78 -20.34 -2.31
C ALA A 6 -13.53 -20.03 -3.15
N ALA A 7 -13.71 -19.48 -4.36
CA ALA A 7 -12.59 -19.07 -5.23
C ALA A 7 -11.70 -18.02 -4.56
N GLY A 8 -12.29 -17.04 -3.86
CA GLY A 8 -11.55 -16.06 -3.07
C GLY A 8 -10.74 -16.69 -1.94
N GLY A 9 -11.33 -17.67 -1.23
CA GLY A 9 -10.64 -18.40 -0.17
C GLY A 9 -9.43 -19.20 -0.65
N VAL A 10 -9.57 -19.91 -1.79
CA VAL A 10 -8.46 -20.65 -2.41
C VAL A 10 -7.34 -19.70 -2.86
N LEU A 11 -7.69 -18.57 -3.48
CA LEU A 11 -6.73 -17.58 -3.93
C LEU A 11 -5.95 -16.97 -2.76
N MET A 12 -6.62 -16.66 -1.64
CA MET A 12 -5.94 -16.17 -0.44
C MET A 12 -4.99 -17.20 0.18
N LEU A 13 -5.34 -18.48 0.18
CA LEU A 13 -4.43 -19.54 0.62
C LEU A 13 -3.21 -19.69 -0.29
N TYR A 14 -3.40 -19.53 -1.61
CA TYR A 14 -2.30 -19.54 -2.57
C TYR A 14 -1.31 -18.39 -2.30
N PHE A 15 -1.81 -17.17 -2.09
CA PHE A 15 -0.96 -16.03 -1.74
C PHE A 15 -0.31 -16.17 -0.37
N ALA A 16 -1.02 -16.75 0.62
CA ALA A 16 -0.44 -17.06 1.93
C ALA A 16 0.75 -18.01 1.82
N TYR A 17 0.61 -19.04 0.97
CA TYR A 17 1.68 -19.99 0.68
C TYR A 17 2.87 -19.31 0.00
N GLY A 18 2.62 -18.42 -0.96
CA GLY A 18 3.67 -17.60 -1.59
C GLY A 18 4.46 -16.78 -0.58
N ALA A 19 3.76 -16.02 0.27
CA ALA A 19 4.39 -15.20 1.32
C ALA A 19 5.17 -16.04 2.35
N ALA A 20 4.64 -17.22 2.74
CA ALA A 20 5.33 -18.13 3.65
C ALA A 20 6.57 -18.79 3.02
N ARG A 21 6.56 -18.99 1.70
CA ARG A 21 7.70 -19.56 0.97
C ARG A 21 8.82 -18.53 0.80
N ASP A 22 8.46 -17.30 0.45
CA ASP A 22 9.40 -16.19 0.26
C ASP A 22 10.16 -15.87 1.55
N ALA A 23 9.43 -15.81 2.67
CA ALA A 23 10.04 -15.67 3.99
C ALA A 23 11.06 -16.79 4.30
N ARG A 24 10.80 -18.03 3.87
CA ARG A 24 11.71 -19.17 4.11
C ARG A 24 12.95 -19.13 3.21
N SER A 25 12.85 -18.64 1.97
CA SER A 25 14.02 -18.51 1.09
C SER A 25 15.03 -17.51 1.65
N ASP A 26 14.57 -16.38 2.19
CA ASP A 26 15.46 -15.38 2.79
C ASP A 26 16.22 -15.93 4.01
N PHE A 27 15.62 -16.83 4.78
CA PHE A 27 16.28 -17.50 5.91
C PHE A 27 17.25 -18.63 5.51
N LEU A 28 17.18 -19.14 4.28
CA LEU A 28 18.00 -20.27 3.81
C LEU A 28 19.23 -19.85 2.99
N VAL A 29 19.39 -18.55 2.70
CA VAL A 29 20.58 -18.01 2.01
C VAL A 29 21.67 -17.65 3.03
N ASP A 30 22.51 -18.63 3.37
CA ASP A 30 23.96 -18.43 3.59
C ASP A 30 24.71 -19.77 3.43
N PRO A 31 25.32 -20.00 2.26
CA PRO A 31 26.71 -20.47 2.24
C PRO A 31 27.57 -19.64 1.26
N PRO A 32 28.91 -19.57 1.49
CA PRO A 32 29.80 -18.78 0.66
C PRO A 32 29.78 -19.27 -0.79
N ALA A 33 29.70 -18.30 -1.70
CA ALA A 33 29.46 -18.47 -3.12
C ALA A 33 30.35 -19.53 -3.79
N ALA A 34 29.71 -20.45 -4.50
CA ALA A 34 30.26 -21.04 -5.71
C ALA A 34 29.39 -20.57 -6.89
N ASP A 35 30.03 -19.81 -7.76
CA ASP A 35 29.76 -19.54 -9.18
C ASP A 35 28.57 -20.28 -9.82
N GLY A 36 27.73 -19.51 -10.52
CA GLY A 36 27.06 -20.03 -11.72
C GLY A 36 25.64 -19.52 -11.93
N SER A 37 25.53 -18.43 -12.70
CA SER A 37 24.38 -18.06 -13.53
C SER A 37 22.99 -18.53 -13.08
N ARG A 38 22.27 -17.66 -12.36
CA ARG A 38 20.81 -17.74 -12.30
C ARG A 38 20.26 -16.36 -12.61
N ALA A 39 19.77 -16.20 -13.85
CA ALA A 39 18.86 -15.13 -14.21
C ALA A 39 17.65 -15.20 -13.27
N THR A 40 17.62 -14.32 -12.26
CA THR A 40 16.52 -14.23 -11.30
C THR A 40 15.39 -13.43 -11.96
N LYS A 41 14.50 -14.14 -12.65
CA LYS A 41 13.18 -13.62 -12.98
C LYS A 41 12.35 -13.61 -11.69
N GLY A 42 12.00 -12.41 -11.23
CA GLY A 42 10.87 -12.17 -10.33
C GLY A 42 11.13 -12.42 -8.86
N SER A 43 11.73 -11.46 -8.18
CA SER A 43 11.20 -11.06 -6.88
C SER A 43 10.75 -9.61 -7.03
N ALA A 44 9.45 -9.38 -6.99
CA ALA A 44 8.86 -8.05 -6.85
C ALA A 44 9.10 -7.59 -5.40
N ALA A 45 10.38 -7.44 -5.05
CA ALA A 45 10.81 -6.99 -3.75
C ALA A 45 10.71 -5.48 -3.70
N THR A 46 9.50 -4.98 -3.41
CA THR A 46 9.21 -3.65 -2.84
C THR A 46 10.27 -2.61 -3.13
N ASP A 47 10.46 -2.33 -4.40
CA ASP A 47 11.28 -1.25 -4.88
C ASP A 47 10.67 0.03 -4.29
N GLY A 48 11.49 1.02 -3.93
CA GLY A 48 11.07 2.30 -3.32
C GLY A 48 10.05 3.13 -4.12
N ASN A 49 9.51 2.56 -5.18
CA ASN A 49 8.35 2.98 -5.95
C ASN A 49 7.01 2.57 -5.31
N GLY A 50 6.94 1.93 -4.14
CA GLY A 50 5.67 1.51 -3.53
C GLY A 50 4.58 2.61 -3.44
N LEU A 51 4.97 3.86 -3.15
CA LEU A 51 4.05 5.01 -3.19
C LEU A 51 3.61 5.34 -4.63
N ALA A 52 4.53 5.29 -5.59
CA ALA A 52 4.25 5.51 -7.01
C ALA A 52 3.39 4.40 -7.60
N ALA A 53 3.62 3.14 -7.21
CA ALA A 53 2.82 1.98 -7.58
C ALA A 53 1.42 2.04 -6.95
N ALA A 54 1.31 2.45 -5.69
CA ALA A 54 0.02 2.72 -5.03
C ALA A 54 -0.75 3.89 -5.69
N MET A 55 -0.04 4.86 -6.26
CA MET A 55 -0.61 5.91 -7.11
C MET A 55 -0.84 5.47 -8.58
N GLY A 56 -0.57 4.22 -8.96
CA GLY A 56 -0.80 3.73 -10.33
C GLY A 56 0.22 4.23 -11.36
N ALA A 57 1.44 4.57 -10.93
CA ALA A 57 2.54 5.00 -11.77
C ALA A 57 3.60 3.89 -11.97
N THR A 58 3.18 2.65 -12.20
CA THR A 58 4.07 1.60 -12.72
C THR A 58 4.07 1.67 -14.25
N ALA A 59 4.91 2.53 -14.81
CA ALA A 59 5.24 2.44 -16.23
C ALA A 59 6.39 1.44 -16.39
N ASP A 60 6.05 0.16 -16.55
CA ASP A 60 7.00 -0.82 -17.08
C ASP A 60 7.21 -0.48 -18.55
N GLY A 61 8.40 -0.02 -18.89
CA GLY A 61 8.71 0.56 -20.19
C GLY A 61 10.15 0.24 -20.55
N ASP A 62 10.33 -0.96 -21.11
CA ASP A 62 11.49 -1.36 -21.89
C ASP A 62 11.78 -0.28 -22.96
N ASP A 63 12.90 0.44 -22.83
CA ASP A 63 13.28 1.53 -23.75
C ASP A 63 14.74 1.31 -24.18
N THR A 64 14.90 0.53 -25.26
CA THR A 64 16.08 0.59 -26.12
C THR A 64 16.24 1.99 -26.72
N GLY A 65 17.26 2.73 -26.25
CA GLY A 65 17.93 3.77 -27.02
C GLY A 65 17.39 5.21 -26.88
N SER A 66 17.92 5.97 -25.92
CA SER A 66 18.39 7.37 -26.10
C SER A 66 18.78 8.03 -24.77
N THR A 67 19.89 8.78 -24.78
CA THR A 67 20.77 9.17 -23.67
C THR A 67 20.30 10.33 -22.76
N VAL A 68 19.03 10.39 -22.33
CA VAL A 68 18.62 11.29 -21.22
C VAL A 68 17.75 10.53 -20.21
N PRO A 69 18.38 9.86 -19.21
CA PRO A 69 17.70 8.86 -18.36
C PRO A 69 16.77 9.42 -17.26
N GLY A 70 16.93 10.66 -16.79
CA GLY A 70 16.22 11.14 -15.59
C GLY A 70 14.85 11.80 -15.82
N THR A 71 14.72 12.65 -16.83
CA THR A 71 13.52 13.50 -17.03
C THR A 71 12.40 12.84 -17.82
N ARG A 72 12.65 11.72 -18.49
CA ARG A 72 11.62 10.98 -19.24
C ARG A 72 10.78 10.08 -18.33
N GLY A 73 11.39 9.41 -17.35
CA GLY A 73 10.66 8.60 -16.37
C GLY A 73 9.66 9.42 -15.55
N PHE A 74 10.09 10.54 -14.98
CA PHE A 74 9.20 11.44 -14.23
C PHE A 74 8.07 11.99 -15.10
N ARG A 75 8.36 12.46 -16.33
CA ARG A 75 7.30 12.94 -17.24
C ARG A 75 6.31 11.85 -17.60
N LYS A 76 6.79 10.64 -17.91
CA LYS A 76 5.92 9.51 -18.24
C LYS A 76 5.02 9.17 -17.05
N ALA A 77 5.56 9.08 -15.84
CA ALA A 77 4.78 8.83 -14.62
C ALA A 77 3.80 9.97 -14.30
N LEU A 78 4.21 11.23 -14.46
CA LEU A 78 3.34 12.41 -14.26
C LEU A 78 2.21 12.45 -15.29
N LEU A 79 2.53 12.22 -16.57
CA LEU A 79 1.52 12.13 -17.63
C LEU A 79 0.56 10.97 -17.35
N LEU A 80 1.07 9.81 -16.95
CA LEU A 80 0.24 8.66 -16.63
C LEU A 80 -0.68 8.94 -15.44
N ALA A 81 -0.16 9.56 -14.37
CA ALA A 81 -0.93 9.95 -13.19
C ALA A 81 -2.00 11.01 -13.53
N LEU A 82 -1.63 12.04 -14.31
CA LEU A 82 -2.52 13.13 -14.69
C LEU A 82 -3.63 12.67 -15.64
N THR A 83 -3.35 11.68 -16.50
CA THR A 83 -4.33 11.14 -17.46
C THR A 83 -5.11 9.94 -16.89
N ASN A 84 -4.77 9.46 -15.69
CA ASN A 84 -5.47 8.36 -15.06
C ASN A 84 -6.84 8.81 -14.53
N PRO A 85 -7.97 8.29 -15.07
CA PRO A 85 -9.31 8.73 -14.66
C PRO A 85 -9.58 8.47 -13.17
N TYR A 86 -9.01 7.42 -12.59
CA TYR A 86 -9.19 7.10 -11.17
C TYR A 86 -8.49 8.12 -10.26
N GLN A 87 -7.31 8.61 -10.65
CA GLN A 87 -6.63 9.66 -9.89
C GLN A 87 -7.42 10.96 -9.90
N ILE A 88 -7.93 11.37 -11.06
CA ILE A 88 -8.75 12.59 -11.18
C ILE A 88 -10.01 12.45 -10.33
N LEU A 89 -10.73 11.33 -10.44
CA LEU A 89 -11.96 11.09 -9.68
C LEU A 89 -11.71 11.09 -8.17
N PHE A 90 -10.63 10.46 -7.71
CA PHE A 90 -10.21 10.48 -6.31
C PHE A 90 -10.00 11.91 -5.82
N TRP A 91 -9.16 12.69 -6.51
CA TRP A 91 -8.87 14.07 -6.12
C TRP A 91 -10.08 14.98 -6.17
N LEU A 92 -10.94 14.79 -7.17
CA LEU A 92 -12.19 15.55 -7.28
C LEU A 92 -13.16 15.21 -6.14
N THR A 93 -13.24 13.95 -5.73
CA THR A 93 -14.09 13.52 -4.61
C THR A 93 -13.58 14.07 -3.29
N VAL A 94 -12.27 13.98 -3.03
CA VAL A 94 -11.63 14.57 -1.85
C VAL A 94 -11.80 16.08 -1.84
N GLY A 95 -11.51 16.76 -2.95
CA GLY A 95 -11.66 18.21 -3.08
C GLY A 95 -13.09 18.68 -2.84
N VAL A 96 -14.08 18.08 -3.51
CA VAL A 96 -15.50 18.40 -3.29
C VAL A 96 -15.93 18.10 -1.85
N GLY A 97 -15.46 17.00 -1.27
CA GLY A 97 -15.70 16.66 0.12
C GLY A 97 -15.18 17.71 1.10
N LEU A 98 -14.01 18.30 0.81
CA LEU A 98 -13.41 19.37 1.61
C LEU A 98 -14.08 20.73 1.40
N LEU A 99 -14.68 20.98 0.23
CA LEU A 99 -15.38 22.24 -0.08
C LEU A 99 -16.83 22.25 0.44
N ARG A 100 -17.44 21.10 0.70
CA ARG A 100 -18.79 21.04 1.25
C ARG A 100 -18.80 21.64 2.66
N PRO A 101 -19.59 22.71 2.90
CA PRO A 101 -19.70 23.30 4.23
C PRO A 101 -20.26 22.27 5.21
N GLY A 102 -19.57 22.07 6.33
CA GLY A 102 -19.99 21.16 7.39
C GLY A 102 -19.06 21.25 8.59
N THR A 103 -19.51 20.77 9.75
CA THR A 103 -18.65 20.64 10.93
C THR A 103 -18.33 19.17 11.12
N VAL A 104 -17.05 18.82 11.12
CA VAL A 104 -16.60 17.46 11.42
C VAL A 104 -15.82 17.53 12.72
N ASP A 105 -16.40 16.96 13.77
CA ASP A 105 -15.67 16.68 15.01
C ASP A 105 -14.92 15.35 14.82
N VAL A 106 -13.61 15.46 14.59
CA VAL A 106 -12.75 14.30 14.31
C VAL A 106 -12.59 13.42 15.56
N LEU A 107 -12.70 14.00 16.76
CA LEU A 107 -12.48 13.31 18.03
C LEU A 107 -13.75 12.68 18.59
N ALA A 108 -14.93 13.20 18.23
CA ALA A 108 -16.22 12.60 18.58
C ALA A 108 -16.44 11.19 17.98
N VAL A 109 -15.70 10.82 16.92
CA VAL A 109 -15.80 9.50 16.27
C VAL A 109 -15.03 8.41 17.03
N LEU A 110 -14.19 8.75 18.02
CA LEU A 110 -13.46 7.76 18.81
C LEU A 110 -14.37 7.13 19.87
N PRO A 111 -14.74 5.85 19.74
CA PRO A 111 -15.77 5.23 20.59
C PRO A 111 -15.38 5.04 22.06
N VAL A 112 -14.10 5.24 22.41
CA VAL A 112 -13.56 4.97 23.75
C VAL A 112 -13.19 6.24 24.53
N VAL A 113 -12.93 7.37 23.84
CA VAL A 113 -12.46 8.62 24.48
C VAL A 113 -13.17 9.88 23.94
N GLY A 114 -14.13 9.71 23.02
CA GLY A 114 -14.74 10.81 22.28
C GLY A 114 -15.64 11.73 23.11
N ALA A 115 -16.20 11.27 24.23
CA ALA A 115 -17.09 12.10 25.06
C ALA A 115 -16.35 13.21 25.82
N ASP A 116 -15.11 12.95 26.28
CA ASP A 116 -14.30 13.90 27.03
C ASP A 116 -13.45 14.82 26.14
N LEU A 117 -13.27 14.45 24.86
CA LEU A 117 -12.55 15.24 23.85
C LEU A 117 -13.45 15.83 22.77
N ALA A 118 -14.78 15.64 22.87
CA ALA A 118 -15.75 16.27 22.00
C ALA A 118 -15.61 17.80 22.07
N GLY A 119 -15.54 18.46 20.91
CA GLY A 119 -15.38 19.92 20.82
C GLY A 119 -13.93 20.43 20.78
N LEU A 120 -12.90 19.60 20.98
CA LEU A 120 -11.49 20.03 20.95
C LEU A 120 -10.89 20.13 19.54
N LEU A 121 -11.39 19.34 18.59
CA LEU A 121 -10.93 19.36 17.20
C LEU A 121 -12.12 19.35 16.24
N VAL A 122 -12.97 20.36 16.38
CA VAL A 122 -14.05 20.65 15.43
C VAL A 122 -13.42 21.36 14.24
N VAL A 123 -13.37 20.66 13.11
CA VAL A 123 -12.87 21.26 11.88
C VAL A 123 -14.04 21.66 11.01
N GLU A 124 -14.07 22.94 10.64
CA GLU A 124 -15.01 23.45 9.64
C GLU A 124 -14.58 22.97 8.25
N THR A 125 -15.32 21.98 7.75
CA THR A 125 -15.30 21.56 6.36
C THR A 125 -15.71 22.75 5.48
N GLY A 126 -14.88 23.08 4.51
CA GLY A 126 -14.99 24.31 3.69
C GLY A 126 -13.92 25.37 4.00
N SER A 127 -13.17 25.24 5.10
CA SER A 127 -12.11 26.20 5.43
C SER A 127 -10.83 25.98 4.59
N PRO A 128 -10.14 27.04 4.11
CA PRO A 128 -8.85 26.91 3.43
C PRO A 128 -7.75 26.30 4.32
N ALA A 129 -7.95 26.31 5.64
CA ALA A 129 -7.07 25.68 6.61
C ALA A 129 -7.01 24.15 6.44
N LEU A 130 -8.12 23.49 6.06
CA LEU A 130 -8.13 22.06 5.76
C LEU A 130 -7.26 21.71 4.55
N LEU A 131 -7.32 22.56 3.51
CA LEU A 131 -6.51 22.38 2.33
C LEU A 131 -5.02 22.55 2.66
N ALA A 132 -4.68 23.60 3.41
CA ALA A 132 -3.31 23.82 3.89
C ALA A 132 -2.81 22.68 4.79
N GLY A 133 -3.66 22.18 5.70
CA GLY A 133 -3.36 21.03 6.56
C GLY A 133 -3.14 19.74 5.78
N LEU A 134 -3.98 19.45 4.77
CA LEU A 134 -3.84 18.30 3.88
C LEU A 134 -2.51 18.36 3.12
N PHE A 135 -2.20 19.49 2.48
CA PHE A 135 -0.94 19.64 1.74
C PHE A 135 0.28 19.58 2.66
N CYS A 136 0.22 20.20 3.84
CA CYS A 136 1.27 20.10 4.84
C CYS A 136 1.49 18.65 5.29
N GLY A 137 0.41 17.93 5.61
CA GLY A 137 0.45 16.52 5.97
C GLY A 137 1.04 15.64 4.87
N ILE A 138 0.65 15.86 3.61
CA ILE A 138 1.22 15.15 2.45
C ILE A 138 2.71 15.42 2.32
N VAL A 139 3.16 16.68 2.43
CA VAL A 139 4.59 17.03 2.35
C VAL A 139 5.37 16.38 3.49
N VAL A 140 4.87 16.49 4.72
CA VAL A 140 5.47 15.85 5.90
C VAL A 140 5.55 14.33 5.71
N TRP A 141 4.54 13.71 5.11
CA TRP A 141 4.54 12.27 4.85
C TRP A 141 5.52 11.87 3.74
N ILE A 142 5.49 12.56 2.59
CA ILE A 142 6.39 12.29 1.45
C ILE A 142 7.85 12.42 1.85
N VAL A 143 8.19 13.35 2.74
CA VAL A 143 9.57 13.53 3.23
C VAL A 143 9.86 12.62 4.42
N GLY A 144 8.94 12.54 5.37
CA GLY A 144 9.10 11.81 6.63
C GLY A 144 9.18 10.31 6.44
N PHE A 145 8.39 9.73 5.54
CA PHE A 145 8.38 8.29 5.30
C PHE A 145 9.73 7.79 4.72
N PRO A 146 10.26 8.31 3.59
CA PRO A 146 11.59 7.93 3.12
C PRO A 146 12.70 8.28 4.12
N ALA A 147 12.62 9.44 4.78
CA ALA A 147 13.63 9.84 5.75
C ALA A 147 13.70 8.89 6.96
N THR A 148 12.55 8.39 7.43
CA THR A 148 12.50 7.40 8.51
C THR A 148 13.00 6.04 8.04
N LEU A 149 12.65 5.60 6.84
CA LEU A 149 13.18 4.36 6.25
C LEU A 149 14.71 4.38 6.10
N VAL A 150 15.27 5.48 5.58
CA VAL A 150 16.74 5.61 5.43
C VAL A 150 17.45 5.60 6.79
N ARG A 151 16.84 6.17 7.83
CA ARG A 151 17.41 6.17 9.20
C ARG A 151 17.31 4.82 9.89
N VAL A 152 16.28 4.03 9.57
CA VAL A 152 15.95 2.75 10.26
C VAL A 152 16.25 1.54 9.38
N GLY A 153 16.90 1.72 8.22
CA GLY A 153 17.07 0.70 7.17
C GLY A 153 17.42 -0.70 7.69
N ARG A 154 18.47 -0.81 8.52
CA ARG A 154 18.91 -2.10 9.11
C ARG A 154 17.84 -2.82 9.94
N ARG A 155 16.89 -2.09 10.54
CA ARG A 155 15.78 -2.68 11.31
C ARG A 155 14.61 -3.05 10.42
N VAL A 156 14.33 -2.26 9.38
CA VAL A 156 13.26 -2.52 8.41
C VAL A 156 13.52 -3.82 7.65
N ASP A 157 14.76 -4.05 7.23
CA ASP A 157 15.15 -5.30 6.56
C ASP A 157 14.92 -6.52 7.45
N ALA A 158 15.16 -6.38 8.77
CA ALA A 158 14.87 -7.44 9.74
C ALA A 158 13.35 -7.64 10.00
N PHE A 159 12.51 -6.64 9.75
CA PHE A 159 11.05 -6.74 9.89
C PHE A 159 10.36 -7.31 8.65
N ALA A 160 10.99 -7.28 7.48
CA ALA A 160 10.42 -7.85 6.25
C ALA A 160 9.90 -9.30 6.43
N PRO A 161 10.67 -10.24 6.99
CA PRO A 161 10.17 -11.61 7.20
C PRO A 161 9.06 -11.68 8.26
N ALA A 162 9.09 -10.83 9.30
CA ALA A 162 8.05 -10.78 10.32
C ALA A 162 6.72 -10.27 9.74
N VAL A 163 6.76 -9.23 8.91
CA VAL A 163 5.60 -8.68 8.21
C VAL A 163 5.06 -9.69 7.20
N ALA A 164 5.93 -10.38 6.46
CA ALA A 164 5.54 -11.43 5.53
C ALA A 164 4.85 -12.61 6.25
N ALA A 165 5.42 -13.09 7.36
CA ALA A 165 4.84 -14.16 8.17
C ALA A 165 3.49 -13.74 8.77
N LEU A 166 3.39 -12.53 9.34
CA LEU A 166 2.14 -12.01 9.88
C LEU A 166 1.07 -11.89 8.79
N SER A 167 1.44 -11.35 7.62
CA SER A 167 0.53 -11.21 6.48
C SER A 167 0.06 -12.58 5.98
N ALA A 168 0.94 -13.57 5.92
CA ALA A 168 0.60 -14.94 5.55
C ALA A 168 -0.40 -15.57 6.53
N VAL A 169 -0.22 -15.35 7.85
CA VAL A 169 -1.14 -15.83 8.88
C VAL A 169 -2.53 -15.20 8.70
N VAL A 170 -2.58 -13.89 8.48
CA VAL A 170 -3.85 -13.18 8.25
C VAL A 170 -4.55 -13.70 7.00
N LEU A 171 -3.83 -13.81 5.88
CA LEU A 171 -4.38 -14.31 4.61
C LEU A 171 -4.85 -15.76 4.71
N ALA A 172 -4.10 -16.61 5.41
CA ALA A 172 -4.51 -17.99 5.65
C ALA A 172 -5.76 -18.06 6.52
N GLY A 173 -5.85 -17.25 7.57
CA GLY A 173 -7.03 -17.14 8.43
C GLY A 173 -8.28 -16.73 7.65
N PHE A 174 -8.18 -15.67 6.84
CA PHE A 174 -9.27 -15.25 5.97
C PHE A 174 -9.61 -16.31 4.92
N GLY A 175 -8.61 -16.94 4.29
CA GLY A 175 -8.84 -18.03 3.33
C GLY A 175 -9.65 -19.17 3.91
N VAL A 176 -9.29 -19.63 5.11
CA VAL A 176 -10.04 -20.67 5.85
C VAL A 176 -11.44 -20.20 6.21
N ALA A 177 -11.61 -18.97 6.72
CA ALA A 177 -12.93 -18.43 7.06
C ALA A 177 -13.86 -18.32 5.84
N PHE A 178 -13.33 -17.94 4.68
CA PHE A 178 -14.08 -17.89 3.42
C PHE A 178 -14.47 -19.28 2.94
N LEU A 179 -13.57 -20.27 3.02
CA LEU A 179 -13.89 -21.66 2.69
C LEU A 179 -14.94 -22.26 3.63
N TRP A 180 -14.84 -21.98 4.92
CA TRP A 180 -15.83 -22.37 5.92
C TRP A 180 -17.19 -21.77 5.59
N THR A 181 -17.23 -20.46 5.34
CA THR A 181 -18.46 -19.74 4.95
C THR A 181 -19.06 -20.36 3.68
N ALA A 182 -18.24 -20.65 2.66
CA ALA A 182 -18.70 -21.26 1.43
C ALA A 182 -19.31 -22.65 1.68
N ALA A 183 -18.62 -23.50 2.46
CA ALA A 183 -19.10 -24.83 2.82
C ALA A 183 -20.43 -24.78 3.58
N THR A 184 -20.57 -23.88 4.57
CA THR A 184 -21.83 -23.71 5.31
C THR A 184 -22.96 -23.13 4.48
N THR A 185 -22.66 -22.46 3.36
CA THR A 185 -23.70 -21.94 2.45
C THR A 185 -24.07 -22.90 1.33
N LEU A 186 -23.28 -23.97 1.10
CA LEU A 186 -23.58 -25.04 0.14
C LEU A 186 -24.30 -26.23 0.79
N ALA A 187 -24.09 -26.46 2.09
CA ALA A 187 -24.82 -27.42 2.90
C ALA A 187 -26.24 -26.92 3.21
#